data_AF-M7XAN3-F1
#
_entry.id   AF-M7XAN3-F1
#
_cell.length_a   1.000
_cell.length_b   1.000
_cell.length_c   1.000
_cell.angle_alpha   90.00
_cell.angle_beta   90.00
_cell.angle_gamma   90.00
#
_symmetry.space_group_name_H-M   'P 1'
#
loop_
_entity.id
_entity.type
_entity.pdbx_description
1 polymer ?
#
loop_
_entity_poly.entity_id
_entity_poly.type
_entity_poly.pdbx_seq_one_letter_code
_entity_poly.pdbx_strand_id
1 'polypeptide(L)'
;MSASDSQVLLAARSIAVVGLGLNAGLLLSIPALSIPALKATTSLSAQQRLTAWSNLYEQGKAVMTKLQPTITLLLAYASYAAARPVDYLPANTVARYRKPILGVASALTIGIVGFTGVAIMPLNRRMQKMEREASVASTAQADSLIGQWVRLHAVRIALGTTAFALAVSELALA
;
A
#
# COMPACT_ATOMS: atom_id res chain seq x y z
N MET A 1 -7.69 1.95 -26.23
CA MET A 1 -7.58 0.49 -26.48
C MET A 1 -6.90 0.25 -27.81
N SER A 2 -5.58 0.02 -27.80
CA SER A 2 -4.90 -0.48 -29.00
C SER A 2 -5.53 -1.82 -29.40
N ALA A 3 -5.76 -2.05 -30.69
CA ALA A 3 -6.36 -3.28 -31.21
C ALA A 3 -5.50 -4.55 -31.00
N SER A 4 -4.48 -4.50 -30.13
CA SER A 4 -3.45 -5.53 -29.95
C SER A 4 -3.22 -6.01 -28.51
N ASP A 5 -3.93 -5.49 -27.50
CA ASP A 5 -3.77 -6.00 -26.13
C ASP A 5 -4.44 -7.39 -26.01
N SER A 6 -3.70 -8.39 -25.53
CA SER A 6 -4.28 -9.71 -25.25
C SER A 6 -5.31 -9.62 -24.11
N GLN A 7 -6.29 -10.52 -24.10
CA GLN A 7 -7.26 -10.59 -22.99
C GLN A 7 -6.57 -10.80 -21.64
N VAL A 8 -5.45 -11.53 -21.63
CA VAL A 8 -4.63 -11.76 -20.43
C VAL A 8 -4.00 -10.46 -19.92
N LEU A 9 -3.47 -9.62 -20.82
CA LEU A 9 -2.92 -8.31 -20.45
C LEU A 9 -4.01 -7.39 -19.88
N LEU A 10 -5.18 -7.34 -20.52
CA LEU A 10 -6.31 -6.55 -20.02
C LEU A 10 -6.75 -7.01 -18.63
N ALA A 11 -6.88 -8.33 -18.43
CA ALA A 11 -7.23 -8.92 -17.13
C ALA A 11 -6.17 -8.57 -16.07
N ALA A 12 -4.89 -8.71 -16.38
CA ALA A 12 -3.80 -8.42 -15.44
C ALA A 12 -3.81 -6.94 -15.00
N ARG A 13 -3.96 -6.01 -15.94
CA ARG A 13 -4.05 -4.56 -15.67
C ARG A 13 -5.26 -4.23 -14.81
N SER A 14 -6.42 -4.79 -15.15
CA SER A 14 -7.69 -4.53 -14.45
C SER A 14 -7.67 -5.04 -13.02
N ILE A 15 -7.22 -6.28 -12.82
CA ILE A 15 -7.08 -6.89 -11.48
C ILE A 15 -6.05 -6.13 -10.65
N ALA A 16 -4.92 -5.72 -11.25
CA ALA A 16 -3.91 -4.92 -10.56
C ALA A 16 -4.47 -3.56 -10.10
N VAL A 17 -5.25 -2.86 -10.94
CA VAL A 17 -5.87 -1.58 -10.58
C VAL A 17 -6.85 -1.74 -9.42
N VAL A 18 -7.75 -2.74 -9.48
CA VAL A 18 -8.68 -3.03 -8.39
C VAL A 18 -7.92 -3.38 -7.10
N GLY A 19 -6.91 -4.24 -7.20
CA GLY A 19 -6.06 -4.62 -6.07
C GLY A 19 -5.34 -3.42 -5.45
N LEU A 20 -4.80 -2.51 -6.28
CA LEU A 20 -4.16 -1.28 -5.82
C LEU A 20 -5.14 -0.34 -5.12
N GLY A 21 -6.37 -0.22 -5.64
CA GLY A 21 -7.43 0.57 -4.99
C GLY A 21 -7.79 0.02 -3.61
N LEU A 22 -7.98 -1.31 -3.50
CA LEU A 22 -8.20 -1.99 -2.23
C LEU A 22 -7.01 -1.80 -1.28
N ASN A 23 -5.78 -1.95 -1.77
CA ASN A 23 -4.57 -1.72 -0.99
C ASN A 23 -4.50 -0.28 -0.45
N ALA A 24 -4.68 0.72 -1.30
CA ALA A 24 -4.66 2.13 -0.91
C ALA A 24 -5.75 2.45 0.13
N GLY A 25 -6.98 1.95 -0.09
CA GLY A 25 -8.09 2.12 0.84
C GLY A 25 -7.82 1.49 2.21
N LEU A 26 -7.33 0.25 2.24
CA LEU A 26 -6.97 -0.45 3.49
C LEU A 26 -5.80 0.22 4.22
N LEU A 27 -4.78 0.72 3.49
CA LEU A 27 -3.67 1.43 4.10
C LEU A 27 -4.13 2.75 4.73
N LEU A 28 -5.05 3.47 4.08
CA LEU A 28 -5.57 4.75 4.54
C LEU A 28 -6.58 4.61 5.69
N SER A 29 -7.40 3.55 5.70
CA SER A 29 -8.47 3.38 6.69
C SER A 29 -7.94 3.31 8.13
N ILE A 30 -6.77 2.72 8.36
CA ILE A 30 -6.18 2.60 9.69
C ILE A 30 -5.90 3.98 10.30
N PRO A 31 -5.04 4.84 9.72
CA PRO A 31 -4.77 6.17 10.29
C PRO A 31 -5.94 7.14 10.15
N ALA A 32 -6.83 6.99 9.16
CA ALA A 32 -7.95 7.90 8.97
C ALA A 32 -9.13 7.61 9.91
N LEU A 33 -9.37 6.34 10.25
CA LEU A 33 -10.55 5.92 11.01
C LEU A 33 -10.17 5.21 12.32
N SER A 34 -9.37 4.14 12.25
CA SER A 34 -9.11 3.28 13.40
C SER A 34 -8.27 3.96 14.49
N ILE A 35 -7.20 4.67 14.11
CA ILE A 35 -6.32 5.34 15.08
C ILE A 35 -7.00 6.51 15.79
N PRO A 36 -7.73 7.42 15.09
CA PRO A 36 -8.51 8.45 15.78
C PRO A 36 -9.54 7.88 16.75
N ALA A 37 -10.29 6.84 16.35
CA ALA A 37 -11.26 6.18 17.23
C ALA A 37 -10.59 5.56 18.48
N LEU A 38 -9.45 4.89 18.28
CA LEU A 38 -8.64 4.34 19.37
C LEU A 38 -8.20 5.42 20.36
N LYS A 39 -7.74 6.57 19.84
CA LYS A 39 -7.26 7.68 20.66
C LYS A 39 -8.37 8.41 21.42
N ALA A 40 -9.53 8.56 20.77
CA ALA A 40 -10.72 9.19 21.37
C ALA A 40 -11.30 8.37 22.53
N THR A 41 -11.03 7.07 22.59
CA THR A 41 -11.54 6.20 23.66
C THR A 41 -10.70 6.34 24.93
N THR A 42 -11.12 7.24 25.82
CA THR A 42 -10.40 7.58 27.07
C THR A 42 -10.40 6.46 28.12
N SER A 43 -11.33 5.51 28.04
CA SER A 43 -11.42 4.37 28.95
C SER A 43 -10.35 3.29 28.70
N LEU A 44 -9.62 3.36 27.59
CA LEU A 44 -8.57 2.39 27.28
C LEU A 44 -7.27 2.74 28.00
N SER A 45 -6.73 1.76 28.74
CA SER A 45 -5.39 1.83 29.29
C SER A 45 -4.33 1.88 28.18
N ALA A 46 -3.12 2.34 28.53
CA ALA A 46 -1.97 2.35 27.62
C ALA A 46 -1.72 0.98 26.98
N GLN A 47 -1.86 -0.08 27.78
CA GLN A 47 -1.69 -1.45 27.36
C GLN A 47 -2.77 -1.88 26.36
N GLN A 48 -4.04 -1.61 26.67
CA GLN A 48 -5.16 -1.95 25.78
C GLN A 48 -5.04 -1.24 24.43
N ARG A 49 -4.52 -0.01 24.40
CA ARG A 49 -4.25 0.72 23.15
C ARG A 49 -3.20 0.04 22.29
N LEU A 50 -2.09 -0.40 22.88
CA LEU A 50 -1.06 -1.13 22.14
C LEU A 50 -1.56 -2.50 21.67
N THR A 51 -2.34 -3.22 22.47
CA THR A 51 -2.98 -4.48 22.04
C THR A 51 -3.94 -4.25 20.87
N ALA A 52 -4.78 -3.22 20.92
CA ALA A 52 -5.67 -2.88 19.82
C ALA A 52 -4.90 -2.52 18.53
N TRP A 53 -3.85 -1.72 18.65
CA TRP A 53 -2.95 -1.42 17.52
C TRP A 53 -2.27 -2.69 16.98
N SER A 54 -1.80 -3.58 17.86
CA SER A 54 -1.12 -4.83 17.48
C SER A 54 -2.05 -5.75 16.69
N ASN A 55 -3.31 -5.87 17.13
CA ASN A 55 -4.34 -6.63 16.42
C ASN A 55 -4.64 -6.05 15.04
N LEU A 56 -4.77 -4.72 14.92
CA LEU A 56 -4.96 -4.04 13.62
C LEU A 56 -3.78 -4.29 12.69
N TYR A 57 -2.55 -4.21 13.20
CA TYR A 57 -1.35 -4.47 12.44
C TYR A 57 -1.26 -5.92 11.95
N GLU A 58 -1.52 -6.90 12.81
CA GLU A 58 -1.46 -8.32 12.44
C GLU A 58 -2.51 -8.70 11.40
N GLN A 59 -3.74 -8.18 11.53
CA GLN A 59 -4.78 -8.35 10.51
C GLN A 59 -4.37 -7.72 9.17
N GLY A 60 -3.88 -6.47 9.20
CA GLY A 60 -3.37 -5.80 8.01
C GLY A 60 -2.21 -6.56 7.36
N LYS A 61 -1.27 -7.06 8.15
CA LYS A 61 -0.13 -7.86 7.66
C LYS A 61 -0.61 -9.14 6.98
N ALA A 62 -1.56 -9.86 7.57
CA ALA A 62 -2.09 -11.11 7.01
C ALA A 62 -2.72 -10.91 5.62
N VAL A 63 -3.44 -9.80 5.43
CA VAL A 63 -4.01 -9.42 4.12
C VAL A 63 -2.90 -9.00 3.14
N MET A 64 -2.04 -8.08 3.56
CA MET A 64 -1.03 -7.47 2.69
C MET A 64 0.04 -8.45 2.21
N THR A 65 0.37 -9.49 3.00
CA THR A 65 1.33 -10.52 2.62
C THR A 65 0.88 -11.32 1.39
N LYS A 66 -0.44 -11.43 1.15
CA LYS A 66 -1.01 -12.11 -0.02
C LYS A 66 -1.29 -11.15 -1.17
N LEU A 67 -1.82 -9.98 -0.83
CA LEU A 67 -2.24 -8.97 -1.79
C LEU A 67 -1.04 -8.33 -2.52
N GLN A 68 0.00 -7.93 -1.76
CA GLN A 68 1.11 -7.15 -2.29
C GLN A 68 1.93 -7.88 -3.37
N PRO A 69 2.32 -9.17 -3.19
CA PRO A 69 3.04 -9.91 -4.23
C PRO A 69 2.20 -10.10 -5.49
N THR A 70 0.90 -10.40 -5.32
CA THR A 70 -0.03 -10.60 -6.44
C THR A 70 -0.12 -9.36 -7.32
N ILE A 71 -0.39 -8.19 -6.72
CA ILE A 71 -0.44 -6.91 -7.45
C ILE A 71 0.90 -6.63 -8.13
N THR A 72 2.01 -6.81 -7.40
CA THR A 72 3.36 -6.52 -7.92
C THR A 72 3.66 -7.35 -9.17
N LEU A 73 3.35 -8.65 -9.13
CA LEU A 73 3.56 -9.57 -10.25
C LEU A 73 2.66 -9.23 -11.44
N LEU A 74 1.39 -8.88 -11.20
CA LEU A 74 0.48 -8.47 -12.27
C LEU A 74 0.94 -7.18 -12.96
N LEU A 75 1.41 -6.19 -12.19
CA LEU A 75 1.97 -4.95 -12.75
C LEU A 75 3.28 -5.20 -13.51
N ALA A 76 4.15 -6.05 -12.97
CA ALA A 76 5.41 -6.41 -13.63
C ALA A 76 5.14 -7.14 -14.96
N TYR A 77 4.21 -8.10 -14.96
CA TYR A 77 3.75 -8.78 -16.16
C TYR A 77 3.12 -7.79 -17.16
N ALA A 78 2.23 -6.91 -16.70
CA ALA A 78 1.58 -5.93 -17.56
C ALA A 78 2.61 -4.96 -18.18
N SER A 79 3.59 -4.51 -17.41
CA SER A 79 4.72 -3.72 -17.91
C SER A 79 5.52 -4.48 -18.96
N TYR A 80 5.84 -5.75 -18.70
CA TYR A 80 6.58 -6.59 -19.65
C TYR A 80 5.82 -6.75 -20.98
N ALA A 81 4.54 -7.13 -20.90
CA ALA A 81 3.69 -7.48 -22.04
C ALA A 81 3.06 -6.29 -22.77
N ALA A 82 3.04 -5.08 -22.19
CA ALA A 82 2.50 -3.90 -22.85
C ALA A 82 3.32 -3.52 -24.09
N ALA A 83 2.63 -3.40 -25.22
CA ALA A 83 3.20 -2.87 -26.46
C ALA A 83 3.03 -1.35 -26.53
N ARG A 84 4.08 -0.65 -26.99
CA ARG A 84 4.02 0.78 -27.27
C ARG A 84 3.22 1.00 -28.57
N PRO A 85 2.37 2.03 -28.65
CA PRO A 85 1.75 2.45 -29.90
C PRO A 85 2.82 2.77 -30.96
N VAL A 86 2.52 2.46 -32.23
CA VAL A 86 3.45 2.76 -33.32
C VAL A 86 3.63 4.27 -33.48
N ASP A 87 4.86 4.73 -33.68
CA ASP A 87 5.20 6.16 -33.49
C ASP A 87 4.48 7.11 -34.43
N TYR A 88 4.16 6.66 -35.65
CA TYR A 88 3.43 7.43 -36.65
C TYR A 88 1.92 7.52 -36.38
N LEU A 89 1.39 6.76 -35.42
CA LEU A 89 -0.01 6.87 -35.01
C LEU A 89 -0.18 7.94 -33.92
N PRO A 90 -1.29 8.70 -33.94
CA PRO A 90 -1.60 9.62 -32.86
C PRO A 90 -1.80 8.84 -31.56
N ALA A 91 -1.01 9.19 -30.55
CA ALA A 91 -1.04 8.59 -29.22
C ALA A 91 -0.68 9.65 -28.19
N ASN A 92 -1.45 9.71 -27.10
CA ASN A 92 -1.16 10.59 -25.97
C ASN A 92 0.09 10.11 -25.21
N THR A 93 0.58 10.95 -24.29
CA THR A 93 1.76 10.67 -23.48
C THR A 93 1.63 9.37 -22.68
N VAL A 94 0.46 9.12 -22.07
CA VAL A 94 0.25 7.91 -21.25
C VAL A 94 0.36 6.65 -22.09
N ALA A 95 -0.27 6.61 -23.27
CA ALA A 95 -0.18 5.49 -24.20
C ALA A 95 1.27 5.22 -24.65
N ARG A 96 2.06 6.28 -24.93
CA ARG A 96 3.47 6.16 -25.33
C ARG A 96 4.37 5.65 -24.20
N TYR A 97 4.07 6.01 -22.96
CA TYR A 97 4.85 5.66 -21.76
C TYR A 97 4.20 4.58 -20.88
N ARG A 98 3.21 3.83 -21.39
CA ARG A 98 2.46 2.86 -20.58
C ARG A 98 3.34 1.79 -19.91
N LYS A 99 4.35 1.29 -20.63
CA LYS A 99 5.30 0.29 -20.13
C LYS A 99 6.09 0.82 -18.93
N PRO A 100 6.82 1.95 -19.01
CA PRO A 100 7.49 2.50 -17.85
C PRO A 100 6.52 2.95 -16.74
N ILE A 101 5.30 3.42 -17.06
CA ILE A 101 4.29 3.76 -16.03
C ILE A 101 3.94 2.52 -15.19
N LEU A 102 3.61 1.39 -15.83
CA LEU A 102 3.31 0.13 -15.14
C LEU A 102 4.54 -0.40 -14.38
N GLY A 103 5.74 -0.27 -14.95
CA GLY A 103 6.99 -0.63 -14.31
C GLY A 103 7.26 0.17 -13.04
N VAL A 104 7.06 1.49 -13.07
CA VAL A 104 7.16 2.37 -11.90
C VAL A 104 6.10 2.01 -10.87
N ALA A 105 4.86 1.75 -11.27
CA ALA A 105 3.82 1.30 -10.35
C ALA A 105 4.23 0.00 -9.62
N SER A 106 4.80 -0.97 -10.33
CA SER A 106 5.36 -2.20 -9.72
C SER A 106 6.56 -1.92 -8.80
N ALA A 107 7.46 -1.02 -9.19
CA ALA A 107 8.60 -0.63 -8.35
C ALA A 107 8.15 0.03 -7.04
N LEU A 108 7.10 0.86 -7.08
CA LEU A 108 6.50 1.47 -5.90
C LEU A 108 5.89 0.41 -4.96
N THR A 109 5.24 -0.64 -5.50
CA THR A 109 4.68 -1.72 -4.67
C THR A 109 5.78 -2.56 -4.00
N ILE A 110 6.91 -2.77 -4.66
CA ILE A 110 8.11 -3.38 -4.06
C ILE A 110 8.70 -2.44 -2.99
N GLY A 111 8.76 -1.15 -3.28
CA GLY A 111 9.24 -0.12 -2.36
C GLY A 111 8.49 -0.10 -1.03
N ILE A 112 7.17 -0.36 -1.04
CA ILE A 112 6.38 -0.52 0.20
C ILE A 112 6.93 -1.66 1.07
N VAL A 113 7.27 -2.80 0.47
CA VAL A 113 7.79 -3.98 1.20
C VAL A 113 9.18 -3.65 1.77
N GLY A 114 10.07 -3.09 0.95
CA GLY A 114 11.41 -2.69 1.39
C GLY A 114 11.37 -1.66 2.52
N PHE A 115 10.58 -0.60 2.36
CA PHE A 115 10.40 0.42 3.38
C PHE A 115 9.80 -0.15 4.68
N THR A 116 8.84 -1.07 4.57
CA THR A 116 8.24 -1.71 5.74
C THR A 116 9.29 -2.50 6.53
N GLY A 117 10.12 -3.29 5.85
CA GLY A 117 11.18 -4.08 6.49
C GLY A 117 12.24 -3.22 7.18
N VAL A 118 12.68 -2.14 6.52
CA VAL A 118 13.79 -1.31 7.02
C VAL A 118 13.33 -0.27 8.06
N ALA A 119 12.26 0.48 7.77
CA ALA A 119 11.88 1.64 8.58
C ALA A 119 10.79 1.34 9.62
N ILE A 120 9.79 0.52 9.27
CA ILE A 120 8.62 0.29 10.13
C ILE A 120 8.82 -0.90 11.07
N MET A 121 9.43 -1.99 10.59
CA MET A 121 9.56 -3.22 11.35
C MET A 121 10.28 -3.06 12.72
N PRO A 122 11.35 -2.26 12.85
CA PRO A 122 11.97 -2.02 14.16
C PRO A 122 10.99 -1.41 15.18
N LEU A 123 10.20 -0.42 14.77
CA LEU A 123 9.18 0.20 15.62
C LEU A 123 8.08 -0.79 15.97
N ASN A 124 7.61 -1.59 15.00
CA ASN A 124 6.58 -2.60 15.26
C ASN A 124 7.04 -3.61 16.30
N ARG A 125 8.26 -4.14 16.15
CA ARG A 125 8.83 -5.11 17.10
C ARG A 125 8.95 -4.50 18.49
N ARG A 126 9.36 -3.24 18.60
CA ARG A 126 9.43 -2.51 19.88
C ARG A 126 8.05 -2.38 20.53
N MET A 127 7.04 -1.91 19.78
CA MET A 127 5.69 -1.74 20.30
C MET A 127 5.07 -3.07 20.73
N GLN A 128 5.21 -4.11 19.91
CA GLN A 128 4.73 -5.47 20.23
C GLN A 128 5.47 -6.09 21.43
N LYS A 129 6.75 -5.77 21.62
CA LYS A 129 7.49 -6.19 22.82
C LYS A 129 6.93 -5.51 24.07
N MET A 130 6.73 -4.20 24.03
CA MET A 130 6.15 -3.46 25.16
C MET A 130 4.74 -3.92 25.51
N GLU A 131 3.96 -4.25 24.48
CA GLU A 131 2.64 -4.86 24.63
C GLU A 131 2.72 -6.20 25.35
N ARG A 132 3.54 -7.16 24.88
CA ARG A 132 3.65 -8.47 25.55
C ARG A 132 4.19 -8.39 26.99
N GLU A 133 5.08 -7.44 27.26
CA GLU A 133 5.70 -7.26 28.58
C GLU A 133 4.88 -6.38 29.52
N ALA A 134 3.74 -5.84 29.08
CA ALA A 134 2.95 -4.86 29.82
C ALA A 134 3.79 -3.68 30.35
N SER A 135 4.82 -3.27 29.60
CA SER A 135 5.86 -2.34 30.04
C SER A 135 5.68 -0.90 29.54
N VAL A 136 4.50 -0.59 28.98
CA VAL A 136 4.17 0.78 28.56
C VAL A 136 3.81 1.64 29.77
N ALA A 137 4.57 2.72 29.98
CA ALA A 137 4.52 3.51 31.20
C ALA A 137 3.28 4.41 31.29
N SER A 138 2.74 4.86 30.16
CA SER A 138 1.59 5.76 30.14
C SER A 138 0.85 5.75 28.81
N THR A 139 -0.40 6.24 28.83
CA THR A 139 -1.22 6.42 27.63
C THR A 139 -0.57 7.39 26.65
N ALA A 140 0.08 8.46 27.15
CA ALA A 140 0.81 9.40 26.32
C ALA A 140 1.99 8.74 25.57
N GLN A 141 2.70 7.81 26.23
CA GLN A 141 3.76 7.05 25.58
C GLN A 141 3.21 6.14 24.48
N ALA A 142 2.11 5.42 24.74
CA ALA A 142 1.45 4.59 23.74
C ALA A 142 1.01 5.42 22.52
N ASP A 143 0.36 6.56 22.75
CA ASP A 143 -0.15 7.44 21.69
C ASP A 143 0.97 8.08 20.86
N SER A 144 2.11 8.37 21.49
CA SER A 144 3.32 8.85 20.83
C SER A 144 3.91 7.79 19.89
N LEU A 145 4.05 6.55 20.36
CA LEU A 145 4.53 5.42 19.54
C LEU A 145 3.60 5.14 18.35
N ILE A 146 2.28 5.09 18.61
CA ILE A 146 1.28 4.95 17.55
C ILE A 146 1.34 6.13 16.58
N GLY A 147 1.54 7.36 17.07
CA GLY A 147 1.71 8.54 16.24
C GLY A 147 2.95 8.47 15.35
N GLN A 148 4.08 8.02 15.89
CA GLN A 148 5.29 7.77 15.11
C GLN A 148 5.05 6.71 14.03
N TRP A 149 4.35 5.62 14.38
CA TRP A 149 3.98 4.58 13.43
C TRP A 149 3.11 5.12 12.30
N VAL A 150 2.11 5.96 12.60
CA VAL A 150 1.25 6.60 11.59
C VAL A 150 2.06 7.44 10.61
N ARG A 151 3.05 8.21 11.09
CA ARG A 151 3.92 9.03 10.23
C ARG A 151 4.74 8.16 9.26
N LEU A 152 5.29 7.05 9.73
CA LEU A 152 6.00 6.11 8.85
C LEU A 152 5.04 5.44 7.87
N HIS A 153 3.86 5.03 8.34
CA HIS A 153 2.84 4.39 7.51
C HIS A 153 2.28 5.32 6.43
N ALA A 154 2.31 6.64 6.62
CA ALA A 154 1.96 7.62 5.60
C ALA A 154 2.81 7.50 4.32
N VAL A 155 4.08 7.08 4.43
CA VAL A 155 4.93 6.79 3.27
C VAL A 155 4.34 5.63 2.46
N ARG A 156 3.86 4.56 3.13
CA ARG A 156 3.22 3.43 2.45
C ARG A 156 1.94 3.85 1.73
N ILE A 157 1.16 4.74 2.35
CA ILE A 157 -0.03 5.34 1.73
C ILE A 157 0.37 6.11 0.47
N ALA A 158 1.37 7.01 0.57
CA ALA A 158 1.83 7.79 -0.58
C ALA A 158 2.30 6.90 -1.74
N LEU A 159 3.12 5.89 -1.46
CA LEU A 159 3.59 4.92 -2.46
C LEU A 159 2.42 4.14 -3.08
N GLY A 160 1.51 3.62 -2.26
CA GLY A 160 0.38 2.81 -2.70
C GLY A 160 -0.62 3.61 -3.53
N THR A 161 -0.98 4.81 -3.08
CA THR A 161 -1.88 5.72 -3.80
C THR A 161 -1.26 6.23 -5.09
N THR A 162 0.05 6.49 -5.12
CA THR A 162 0.75 6.86 -6.36
C THR A 162 0.76 5.72 -7.36
N ALA A 163 1.07 4.49 -6.92
CA ALA A 163 0.99 3.30 -7.76
C ALA A 163 -0.44 3.11 -8.32
N PHE A 164 -1.46 3.29 -7.48
CA PHE A 164 -2.86 3.25 -7.89
C PHE A 164 -3.19 4.31 -8.95
N ALA A 165 -2.81 5.58 -8.74
CA ALA A 165 -3.05 6.66 -9.67
C ALA A 165 -2.37 6.43 -11.03
N LEU A 166 -1.13 5.92 -11.04
CA LEU A 166 -0.41 5.55 -12.25
C LEU A 166 -1.12 4.43 -13.01
N ALA A 167 -1.54 3.38 -12.31
CA ALA A 167 -2.23 2.24 -12.91
C ALA A 167 -3.62 2.61 -13.46
N VAL A 168 -4.38 3.46 -12.75
CA VAL A 168 -5.66 4.00 -13.24
C VAL A 168 -5.45 4.88 -14.46
N SER A 169 -4.45 5.77 -14.44
CA SER A 169 -4.14 6.64 -15.57
C SER A 169 -3.78 5.81 -16.80
N GLU A 170 -2.96 4.78 -16.64
CA GLU A 170 -2.62 3.86 -17.73
C GLU A 170 -3.85 3.09 -18.21
N LEU A 171 -4.69 2.58 -17.32
CA LEU A 171 -5.89 1.83 -17.72
C LEU A 171 -6.90 2.70 -18.48
N ALA A 172 -7.08 3.94 -18.06
CA ALA A 172 -8.06 4.85 -18.63
C ALA A 172 -7.59 5.56 -19.91
N LEU A 173 -6.29 5.83 -20.03
CA LEU A 173 -5.77 6.73 -21.08
C LEU A 173 -4.88 6.03 -22.13
N ALA A 174 -4.50 4.76 -21.95
CA ALA A 174 -3.63 4.03 -22.90
C ALA A 174 -4.34 3.32 -24.07
#